data_AF-D0UT66-F1
#
_entry.id   AF-D0UT66-F1
#
_cell.length_a   1.000
_cell.length_b   1.000
_cell.length_c   1.000
_cell.angle_alpha   90.00
_cell.angle_beta   90.00
_cell.angle_gamma   90.00
#
_symmetry.space_group_name_H-M   'P 1'
#
loop_
_entity.id
_entity.type
_entity.pdbx_description
1 polymer ?
#
loop_
_entity_poly.entity_id
_entity_poly.type
_entity_poly.pdbx_seq_one_letter_code
_entity_poly.pdbx_strand_id
1 'polypeptide(L)'
;RMAVNHACNELGQTWFESGVAENAVSGHIQFLIPGETACFDCAPPLVVASQIDEKTLKKEGVCAASLPTTMGMVAAMLVQNVLKYLLKFGKVSYYLGYNALEDFFPTMVVKPNTQCEDFWCRKQQTAYQERKAKEPKEVVVEEVKEEVVHRS
;
A
#
# COMPACT_ATOMS: atom_id res chain seq x y z
N ARG A 1 4.09 12.52 2.75
CA ARG A 1 4.31 11.08 2.42
C ARG A 1 5.81 10.75 2.32
N MET A 2 6.60 11.51 1.57
CA MET A 2 8.05 11.31 1.42
C MET A 2 8.84 11.22 2.74
N ALA A 3 8.58 12.11 3.70
CA ALA A 3 9.28 12.08 5.00
C ALA A 3 9.05 10.76 5.77
N VAL A 4 7.80 10.27 5.81
CA VAL A 4 7.46 8.99 6.44
C VAL A 4 8.12 7.84 5.68
N ASN A 5 8.08 7.86 4.34
CA ASN A 5 8.73 6.85 3.50
C ASN A 5 10.22 6.72 3.81
N HIS A 6 10.94 7.83 3.87
CA HIS A 6 12.38 7.83 4.14
C HIS A 6 12.69 7.24 5.52
N ALA A 7 12.00 7.71 6.56
CA ALA A 7 12.19 7.21 7.93
C ALA A 7 11.86 5.71 8.03
N CYS A 8 10.78 5.25 7.39
CA CYS A 8 10.41 3.83 7.38
C CYS A 8 11.43 2.97 6.62
N ASN A 9 11.97 3.45 5.49
CA ASN A 9 13.02 2.72 4.77
C ASN A 9 14.31 2.64 5.59
N GLU A 10 14.71 3.72 6.26
CA GLU A 10 15.87 3.76 7.13
C GLU A 10 15.74 2.76 8.29
N LEU A 11 14.59 2.75 8.97
CA LEU A 11 14.32 1.89 10.13
C LEU A 11 13.91 0.46 9.76
N GLY A 12 13.57 0.19 8.49
CA GLY A 12 12.93 -1.07 8.09
C GLY A 12 11.52 -1.24 8.65
N GLN A 13 10.84 -0.13 8.97
CA GLN A 13 9.51 -0.14 9.58
C GLN A 13 8.43 -0.38 8.52
N THR A 14 7.63 -1.41 8.73
CA THR A 14 6.43 -1.68 7.93
C THR A 14 5.33 -0.66 8.23
N TRP A 15 4.64 -0.15 7.23
CA TRP A 15 3.62 0.89 7.40
C TRP A 15 2.51 0.82 6.34
N PHE A 16 1.42 1.54 6.58
CA PHE A 16 0.33 1.71 5.63
C PHE A 16 0.20 3.17 5.20
N GLU A 17 -0.07 3.38 3.93
CA GLU A 17 -0.40 4.67 3.33
C GLU A 17 -1.85 4.65 2.86
N SER A 18 -2.50 5.82 2.86
CA SER A 18 -3.84 5.99 2.32
C SER A 18 -4.01 7.34 1.67
N GLY A 19 -4.79 7.37 0.59
CA GLY A 19 -5.10 8.58 -0.16
C GLY A 19 -6.56 8.65 -0.58
N VAL A 20 -7.05 9.88 -0.74
CA VAL A 20 -8.32 10.21 -1.37
C VAL A 20 -8.01 11.26 -2.44
N ALA A 21 -8.59 11.13 -3.62
CA ALA A 21 -8.39 12.06 -4.71
C ALA A 21 -9.06 13.41 -4.44
N GLU A 22 -8.56 14.48 -5.08
CA GLU A 22 -9.07 15.84 -4.90
C GLU A 22 -10.53 16.04 -5.35
N ASN A 23 -11.04 15.15 -6.21
CA ASN A 23 -12.44 15.15 -6.66
C ASN A 23 -13.35 14.28 -5.76
N ALA A 24 -12.80 13.67 -4.70
CA ALA A 24 -13.46 12.80 -3.74
C ALA A 24 -14.17 11.55 -4.30
N VAL A 25 -13.96 11.18 -5.56
CA VAL A 25 -14.60 9.99 -6.17
C VAL A 25 -13.66 8.79 -6.31
N SER A 26 -12.43 8.89 -5.77
CA SER A 26 -11.54 7.75 -5.67
C SER A 26 -10.62 7.85 -4.45
N GLY A 27 -10.06 6.71 -4.06
CA GLY A 27 -9.09 6.61 -2.99
C GLY A 27 -8.39 5.26 -2.99
N HIS A 28 -7.43 5.07 -2.10
CA HIS A 28 -6.69 3.83 -1.99
C HIS A 28 -6.06 3.67 -0.61
N ILE A 29 -5.67 2.43 -0.33
CA ILE A 29 -4.72 2.08 0.73
C ILE A 29 -3.58 1.28 0.12
N GLN A 30 -2.38 1.44 0.68
CA GLN A 30 -1.21 0.69 0.29
C GLN A 30 -0.48 0.19 1.54
N PHE A 31 -0.04 -1.06 1.50
CA PHE A 31 0.76 -1.69 2.54
C PHE A 31 2.20 -1.76 2.07
N LEU A 32 3.10 -1.16 2.84
CA LEU A 32 4.50 -0.97 2.47
C LEU A 32 5.41 -1.72 3.46
N ILE A 33 6.11 -2.71 2.93
CA ILE A 33 7.16 -3.44 3.62
C ILE A 33 8.49 -3.07 2.94
N PRO A 34 9.37 -2.28 3.58
CA PRO A 34 10.64 -1.88 3.00
C PRO A 34 11.44 -3.08 2.47
N GLY A 35 11.77 -3.04 1.18
CA GLY A 35 12.54 -4.08 0.49
C GLY A 35 11.72 -5.22 -0.13
N GLU A 36 10.51 -5.48 0.36
CA GLU A 36 9.62 -6.53 -0.17
C GLU A 36 8.61 -5.96 -1.19
N THR A 37 8.02 -4.80 -0.88
CA THR A 37 7.08 -4.10 -1.75
C THR A 37 7.60 -2.73 -2.15
N ALA A 38 7.01 -2.13 -3.19
CA ALA A 38 7.31 -0.75 -3.57
C ALA A 38 7.18 0.19 -2.37
N CYS A 39 8.24 0.96 -2.12
CA CYS A 39 8.15 2.13 -1.24
C CYS A 39 7.44 3.27 -2.00
N PHE A 40 7.11 4.37 -1.33
CA PHE A 40 6.41 5.49 -1.96
C PHE A 40 7.24 6.16 -3.08
N ASP A 41 8.57 6.05 -3.00
CA ASP A 41 9.53 6.60 -3.96
C ASP A 41 9.91 5.61 -5.08
N CYS A 42 9.35 4.39 -5.07
CA CYS A 42 9.55 3.43 -6.17
C CYS A 42 8.74 3.80 -7.42
N ALA A 43 7.61 4.48 -7.22
CA ALA A 43 6.72 4.97 -8.28
C ALA A 43 6.15 6.34 -7.86
N PRO A 44 7.02 7.37 -7.77
CA PRO A 44 6.60 8.68 -7.29
C PRO A 44 5.59 9.30 -8.27
N PRO A 45 4.60 10.05 -7.77
CA PRO A 45 3.72 10.82 -8.64
C PRO A 45 4.53 11.86 -9.42
N LEU A 46 4.06 12.23 -10.62
CA LEU A 46 4.78 13.10 -11.56
C LEU A 46 5.32 14.40 -10.94
N VAL A 47 4.56 15.00 -10.01
CA VAL A 47 4.92 16.23 -9.31
C VAL A 47 6.20 16.07 -8.50
N VAL A 48 6.30 14.95 -7.78
CA VAL A 48 7.47 14.60 -6.96
C VAL A 48 8.65 14.27 -7.86
N ALA A 49 8.43 13.47 -8.90
CA ALA A 49 9.47 13.11 -9.86
C ALA A 49 10.05 14.33 -10.62
N SER A 50 9.22 15.34 -10.87
CA SER A 50 9.61 16.57 -11.58
C SER A 50 10.21 17.65 -10.68
N GLN A 51 10.34 17.39 -9.37
CA GLN A 51 10.79 18.35 -8.35
C GLN A 51 10.00 19.68 -8.35
N ILE A 52 8.75 19.63 -8.79
CA ILE A 52 7.83 20.78 -8.78
C ILE A 52 7.29 20.90 -7.36
N ASP A 53 7.36 22.10 -6.77
CA ASP A 53 6.77 22.34 -5.45
C ASP A 53 5.25 22.12 -5.53
N GLU A 54 4.72 21.18 -4.73
CA GLU A 54 3.27 20.89 -4.65
C GLU A 54 2.43 22.14 -4.42
N LYS A 55 2.99 23.17 -3.75
CA LYS A 55 2.32 24.47 -3.55
C LYS A 55 1.95 25.16 -4.86
N THR A 56 2.70 24.92 -5.93
CA THR A 56 2.45 25.53 -7.25
C THR A 56 1.23 24.94 -7.96
N LEU A 57 0.78 23.74 -7.56
CA LEU A 57 -0.43 23.10 -8.07
C LEU A 57 -1.69 23.53 -7.31
N LYS A 58 -1.51 24.01 -6.08
CA LYS A 58 -2.61 24.51 -5.24
C LYS A 58 -3.03 25.90 -5.73
N LYS A 59 -4.20 25.98 -6.35
CA LYS A 59 -4.83 27.28 -6.64
C LYS A 59 -5.36 27.88 -5.34
N GLU A 60 -4.91 29.08 -4.99
CA GLU A 60 -5.47 29.82 -3.85
C GLU A 60 -6.98 30.03 -4.02
N GLY A 61 -7.74 29.78 -2.95
CA GLY A 61 -9.20 29.90 -2.94
C GLY A 61 -9.98 28.68 -3.44
N VAL A 62 -9.31 27.61 -3.90
CA VAL A 62 -9.97 26.35 -4.30
C VAL A 62 -9.70 25.26 -3.26
N CYS A 63 -10.77 24.65 -2.73
CA CYS A 63 -10.66 23.47 -1.87
C CYS A 63 -10.70 22.18 -2.71
N ALA A 64 -9.96 21.16 -2.28
CA ALA A 64 -10.22 19.80 -2.72
C ALA A 64 -11.66 19.43 -2.30
N ALA A 65 -12.41 18.80 -3.20
CA ALA A 65 -13.67 18.21 -2.83
C ALA A 65 -13.41 17.16 -1.75
N SER A 66 -14.29 17.14 -0.75
CA SER A 66 -14.24 16.16 0.33
C SER A 66 -15.63 15.60 0.54
N LEU A 67 -15.78 14.30 0.32
CA LEU A 67 -17.02 13.58 0.56
C LEU A 67 -16.80 12.65 1.76
N PRO A 68 -17.59 12.80 2.85
CA PRO A 68 -17.45 11.96 4.05
C PRO A 68 -17.56 10.47 3.76
N THR A 69 -18.32 10.09 2.73
CA THR A 69 -18.48 8.71 2.28
C THR A 69 -17.16 8.10 1.82
N THR A 70 -16.44 8.77 0.90
CA THR A 70 -15.15 8.30 0.39
C THR A 70 -14.10 8.22 1.48
N MET A 71 -14.04 9.24 2.36
CA MET A 71 -13.13 9.21 3.52
C MET A 71 -13.46 8.06 4.47
N GLY A 72 -14.73 7.84 4.78
CA GLY A 72 -15.19 6.74 5.63
C GLY A 72 -14.82 5.38 5.08
N MET A 73 -15.00 5.17 3.76
CA MET A 73 -14.63 3.90 3.13
C MET A 73 -13.13 3.66 3.09
N VAL A 74 -12.33 4.67 2.75
CA VAL A 74 -10.86 4.54 2.78
C VAL A 74 -10.36 4.25 4.19
N ALA A 75 -10.90 4.92 5.21
CA ALA A 75 -10.56 4.65 6.61
C ALA A 75 -10.97 3.24 7.05
N ALA A 76 -12.17 2.78 6.68
CA ALA A 76 -12.64 1.45 6.99
C ALA A 76 -11.76 0.37 6.34
N MET A 77 -11.42 0.53 5.06
CA MET A 77 -10.51 -0.38 4.35
C MET A 77 -9.13 -0.40 5.02
N LEU A 78 -8.60 0.77 5.41
CA LEU A 78 -7.30 0.89 6.06
C LEU A 78 -7.27 0.13 7.39
N VAL A 79 -8.21 0.40 8.30
CA VAL A 79 -8.28 -0.25 9.61
C VAL A 79 -8.52 -1.75 9.44
N GLN A 80 -9.39 -2.16 8.52
CA GLN A 80 -9.62 -3.58 8.24
C GLN A 80 -8.34 -4.28 7.79
N ASN A 81 -7.51 -3.61 6.97
CA ASN A 81 -6.23 -4.17 6.53
C ASN A 81 -5.18 -4.23 7.66
N VAL A 82 -5.16 -3.24 8.55
CA VAL A 82 -4.35 -3.25 9.78
C VAL A 82 -4.74 -4.42 10.67
N LEU A 83 -6.04 -4.65 10.89
CA LEU A 83 -6.55 -5.76 11.69
C LEU A 83 -6.16 -7.12 11.08
N LYS A 84 -6.38 -7.31 9.78
CA LYS A 84 -5.94 -8.53 9.06
C LYS A 84 -4.44 -8.78 9.26
N TYR A 85 -3.62 -7.74 9.16
CA TYR A 85 -2.17 -7.84 9.32
C TYR A 85 -1.73 -8.17 10.75
N LEU A 86 -2.28 -7.49 11.76
CA LEU A 86 -1.89 -7.66 13.16
C LEU A 86 -2.43 -8.96 13.75
N LEU A 87 -3.69 -9.28 13.46
CA LEU A 87 -4.41 -10.41 14.05
C LEU A 87 -4.33 -11.69 13.20
N LYS A 88 -3.60 -11.65 12.07
CA LYS A 88 -3.30 -12.82 11.22
C LYS A 88 -4.54 -13.58 10.73
N PHE A 89 -5.56 -12.85 10.28
CA PHE A 89 -6.75 -13.43 9.66
C PHE A 89 -7.02 -12.83 8.28
N GLY A 90 -7.73 -13.59 7.45
CA GLY A 90 -8.03 -13.20 6.08
C GLY A 90 -6.78 -12.94 5.24
N LYS A 91 -6.95 -12.22 4.13
CA LYS A 91 -5.87 -11.86 3.21
C LYS A 91 -5.54 -10.38 3.30
N VAL A 92 -4.32 -10.03 3.69
CA VAL A 92 -3.83 -8.64 3.68
C VAL A 92 -3.73 -8.16 2.22
N SER A 93 -4.25 -6.97 1.94
CA SER A 93 -4.17 -6.33 0.63
C SER A 93 -2.91 -5.48 0.56
N TYR A 94 -2.05 -5.72 -0.43
CA TYR A 94 -0.84 -4.91 -0.63
C TYR A 94 -1.16 -3.53 -1.23
N TYR A 95 -2.12 -3.50 -2.14
CA TYR A 95 -2.78 -2.30 -2.62
C TYR A 95 -4.27 -2.61 -2.77
N LEU A 96 -5.11 -1.68 -2.36
CA LEU A 96 -6.56 -1.73 -2.59
C LEU A 96 -7.03 -0.32 -2.98
N GLY A 97 -7.43 -0.17 -4.23
CA GLY A 97 -8.04 1.04 -4.74
C GLY A 97 -9.56 1.02 -4.56
N TYR A 98 -10.16 2.19 -4.68
CA TYR A 98 -11.59 2.42 -4.69
C TYR A 98 -11.92 3.49 -5.74
N ASN A 99 -12.80 3.15 -6.68
CA ASN A 99 -13.41 4.07 -7.64
C ASN A 99 -14.92 4.14 -7.36
N ALA A 100 -15.38 5.30 -6.89
CA ALA A 100 -16.76 5.54 -6.51
C ALA A 100 -17.73 5.66 -7.69
N LEU A 101 -17.22 5.93 -8.90
CA LEU A 101 -18.06 6.11 -10.08
C LEU A 101 -18.52 4.78 -10.67
N GLU A 102 -17.75 3.71 -10.45
CA GLU A 102 -17.96 2.40 -11.04
C GLU A 102 -18.08 1.29 -9.98
N ASP A 103 -18.15 1.66 -8.70
CA ASP A 103 -18.14 0.74 -7.56
C ASP A 103 -17.02 -0.32 -7.66
N PHE A 104 -15.84 0.12 -8.10
CA PHE A 104 -14.73 -0.76 -8.47
C PHE A 104 -13.60 -0.73 -7.44
N PHE A 105 -13.12 -1.92 -7.07
CA PHE A 105 -12.13 -2.13 -6.00
C PHE A 105 -10.92 -2.94 -6.49
N PRO A 106 -9.99 -2.34 -7.25
CA PRO A 106 -8.83 -3.05 -7.77
C PRO A 106 -7.83 -3.40 -6.66
N THR A 107 -7.27 -4.60 -6.73
CA THR A 107 -6.14 -5.02 -5.89
C THR A 107 -4.92 -5.31 -6.73
N MET A 108 -3.73 -4.97 -6.23
CA MET A 108 -2.47 -5.32 -6.87
C MET A 108 -1.33 -5.47 -5.86
N VAL A 109 -0.20 -5.96 -6.34
CA VAL A 109 1.07 -5.98 -5.59
C VAL A 109 2.08 -5.23 -6.44
N VAL A 110 2.61 -4.13 -5.89
CA VAL A 110 3.62 -3.33 -6.58
C VAL A 110 4.99 -3.72 -6.03
N LYS A 111 5.88 -4.18 -6.91
CA LYS A 111 7.23 -4.60 -6.53
C LYS A 111 8.16 -3.39 -6.39
N PRO A 112 9.21 -3.50 -5.54
CA PRO A 112 10.23 -2.46 -5.43
C PRO A 112 10.90 -2.15 -6.77
N ASN A 113 11.19 -0.88 -7.02
CA ASN A 113 12.07 -0.47 -8.10
C ASN A 113 13.54 -0.73 -7.69
N THR A 114 14.26 -1.54 -8.46
CA THR A 114 15.67 -1.88 -8.20
C THR A 114 16.59 -0.67 -8.29
N GLN A 115 16.13 0.39 -8.96
CA GLN A 115 16.82 1.67 -9.12
C GLN A 115 16.11 2.82 -8.39
N CYS A 116 15.29 2.53 -7.37
CA CYS A 116 14.64 3.56 -6.53
C CYS A 116 15.66 4.59 -6.03
N GLU A 117 15.34 5.88 -6.02
CA GLU A 117 16.27 6.95 -5.64
C GLU A 117 16.66 6.88 -4.16
N ASP A 118 15.73 6.50 -3.29
CA ASP A 118 15.99 6.25 -1.87
C ASP A 118 17.00 5.11 -1.65
N PHE A 119 18.19 5.48 -1.19
CA PHE A 119 19.27 4.56 -0.85
C PHE A 119 18.84 3.48 0.16
N TRP A 120 18.04 3.87 1.17
CA TRP A 120 17.59 2.93 2.19
C TRP A 120 16.65 1.89 1.59
N CYS A 121 15.80 2.27 0.64
CA CYS A 121 14.96 1.32 -0.07
C CYS A 121 15.81 0.24 -0.77
N ARG A 122 16.84 0.64 -1.53
CA ARG A 122 17.75 -0.31 -2.19
C ARG A 122 18.47 -1.21 -1.19
N LYS A 123 18.92 -0.67 -0.06
CA LYS A 123 19.54 -1.45 1.02
C LYS A 123 18.58 -2.49 1.61
N GLN A 124 17.33 -2.11 1.87
CA GLN A 124 16.30 -3.02 2.38
C GLN A 124 15.94 -4.10 1.35
N GLN A 125 15.93 -3.77 0.05
CA GLN A 125 15.72 -4.76 -1.02
C GLN A 125 16.79 -5.86 -0.96
N THR A 126 18.07 -5.49 -0.86
CA THR A 126 19.16 -6.48 -0.72
C THR A 126 18.97 -7.36 0.51
N ALA A 127 18.69 -6.76 1.67
CA ALA A 127 18.45 -7.50 2.91
C ALA A 127 17.24 -8.45 2.81
N TYR A 128 16.18 -8.03 2.12
CA TYR A 128 15.02 -8.86 1.83
C TYR A 128 15.37 -10.07 0.96
N GLN A 129 16.14 -9.87 -0.13
CA GLN A 129 16.56 -10.97 -1.00
C GLN A 129 17.44 -11.98 -0.27
N GLU A 130 18.38 -11.51 0.57
CA GLU A 130 19.21 -12.38 1.39
C GLU A 130 18.40 -13.19 2.41
N ARG A 131 17.37 -12.58 3.02
CA ARG A 131 16.46 -13.28 3.92
C ARG A 131 15.65 -14.33 3.16
N LYS A 132 15.05 -13.97 2.02
CA LYS A 132 14.28 -14.88 1.17
C LYS A 132 15.09 -16.05 0.65
N ALA A 133 16.37 -15.85 0.31
CA ALA A 133 17.25 -16.93 -0.11
C ALA A 133 17.57 -17.95 0.99
N LYS A 134 17.46 -17.55 2.27
CA LYS A 134 17.66 -18.40 3.45
C LYS A 134 16.37 -19.09 3.92
N GLU A 135 15.21 -18.63 3.48
CA GLU A 135 13.93 -19.26 3.82
C GLU A 135 13.84 -20.65 3.17
N PRO A 136 13.43 -21.70 3.91
CA PRO A 136 13.12 -22.99 3.31
C PRO A 136 12.03 -22.79 2.25
N LYS A 137 12.19 -23.38 1.07
CA LYS A 137 11.13 -23.35 0.05
C LYS A 137 9.86 -23.94 0.67
N GLU A 138 8.78 -23.16 0.70
CA GLU A 138 7.49 -23.60 1.23
C GLU A 138 7.06 -24.87 0.49
N VAL A 139 6.84 -25.93 1.26
CA VAL A 139 6.12 -27.11 0.78
C VAL A 139 4.68 -26.64 0.58
N VAL A 140 4.17 -26.76 -0.64
CA VAL A 140 2.77 -26.46 -0.96
C VAL A 140 1.90 -27.38 -0.08
N VAL A 141 1.33 -26.83 0.99
CA VAL A 141 0.32 -27.52 1.78
C VAL A 141 -0.95 -27.45 0.96
N GLU A 142 -1.40 -28.59 0.43
CA GLU A 142 -2.70 -28.69 -0.23
C GLU A 142 -3.77 -28.18 0.74
N GLU A 143 -4.59 -27.23 0.27
CA GLU A 143 -5.75 -26.75 1.02
C GLU A 143 -6.65 -27.94 1.35
N VAL A 144 -6.66 -28.35 2.61
CA VAL A 144 -7.65 -29.28 3.14
C VAL A 144 -8.99 -28.59 3.00
N LYS A 145 -9.78 -28.98 1.99
CA LYS A 145 -11.16 -28.52 1.84
C LYS A 145 -11.91 -28.96 3.10
N GLU A 146 -12.36 -27.99 3.90
CA GLU A 146 -13.28 -28.27 5.00
C GLU A 146 -14.50 -28.99 4.42
N GLU A 147 -14.76 -30.21 4.91
CA GLU A 147 -15.98 -30.94 4.57
C GLU A 147 -17.18 -30.17 5.10
N VAL A 148 -18.01 -29.66 4.19
CA VAL A 148 -19.28 -29.01 4.53
C VAL A 148 -20.25 -30.09 5.01
N VAL A 149 -20.37 -30.25 6.34
CA VAL A 149 -21.33 -31.19 6.93
C VAL A 149 -22.72 -30.56 6.86
N HIS A 150 -23.58 -31.08 5.98
CA HIS A 150 -25.00 -30.71 5.94
C HIS A 150 -25.77 -31.49 7.01
N ARG A 151 -26.52 -30.76 7.86
CA ARG A 151 -27.41 -31.37 8.85
C ARG A 151 -28.63 -31.93 8.13
N SER A 152 -28.85 -33.25 8.24
CA SER A 152 -30.03 -33.97 7.73
C SER A 152 -31.30 -33.57 8.47
#